data_AF-A0A9P7H6N7-F1
#
_entry.id   AF-A0A9P7H6N7-F1
#
_cell.length_a   1.000
_cell.length_b   1.000
_cell.length_c   1.000
_cell.angle_alpha   90.00
_cell.angle_beta   90.00
_cell.angle_gamma   90.00
#
_symmetry.space_group_name_H-M   'P 1'
#
loop_
_entity.id
_entity.type
_entity.pdbx_description
1 polymer ?
#
loop_
_entity_poly.entity_id
_entity_poly.type
_entity_poly.pdbx_seq_one_letter_code
_entity_poly.pdbx_strand_id
1 'polypeptide(L)'
;MSLLRRTAYSLSPHTRPFLPAANATRRANVISNPAISNSTIQSPWAGRRNFSVASALGETVTMTADSLSWVHSVGMPWYVAIPLLAIGVNATIRFPLQLYSARLKEAQTPLNPLVVAWSRRHATDRSLNDLSLPERIRKLRLAGAVEKSRRRIYKTWGVQRWKRLAPLVGIVPFVTISEAIRRKCGAPLGWISHQIGLGNTDPATAGIGAASGMFDESLTNGGLLWFTDLASADPYYGLPIACSGILIWSTWGRMPKEQLQALLKIQPDENSQIVMTRLQQLFGRAMLMMPILPLLFADLPSAIFLYWGTSFALTRVNETFLKRFVQSKPGSLIAPKPQKEFPFVITKQVTKLKEA
;
A
#
# COMPACT_ATOMS: atom_id res chain seq x y z
N MET A 1 47.71 -38.54 28.08
CA MET A 1 47.43 -39.83 27.40
C MET A 1 46.81 -39.53 26.04
N SER A 2 47.27 -40.19 24.98
CA SER A 2 47.03 -39.79 23.59
C SER A 2 46.40 -40.90 22.74
N LEU A 3 45.37 -40.53 21.98
CA LEU A 3 44.89 -41.17 20.74
C LEU A 3 44.42 -39.98 19.88
N LEU A 4 45.02 -39.54 18.75
CA LEU A 4 45.47 -40.22 17.52
C LEU A 4 44.33 -41.06 16.91
N ARG A 5 43.91 -40.89 15.63
CA ARG A 5 44.64 -40.40 14.42
C ARG A 5 43.69 -39.92 13.29
N ARG A 6 44.17 -38.92 12.49
CA ARG A 6 44.20 -38.76 11.00
C ARG A 6 43.00 -39.25 10.13
N THR A 7 42.39 -38.56 9.14
CA THR A 7 42.65 -37.46 8.15
C THR A 7 42.84 -37.91 6.67
N ALA A 8 42.08 -37.28 5.75
CA ALA A 8 42.20 -37.24 4.26
C ALA A 8 41.97 -38.58 3.50
N TYR A 9 41.48 -38.68 2.25
CA TYR A 9 41.55 -37.88 0.98
C TYR A 9 40.28 -38.17 0.09
N SER A 10 39.89 -37.53 -1.04
CA SER A 10 40.16 -36.23 -1.71
C SER A 10 39.09 -35.95 -2.84
N LEU A 11 39.33 -34.90 -3.65
CA LEU A 11 38.63 -34.21 -4.77
C LEU A 11 37.92 -34.99 -5.93
N SER A 12 37.05 -34.24 -6.63
CA SER A 12 36.30 -34.48 -7.90
C SER A 12 37.16 -34.26 -9.20
N PRO A 13 36.69 -34.18 -10.49
CA PRO A 13 35.31 -34.08 -11.05
C PRO A 13 34.98 -34.78 -12.41
N HIS A 14 33.74 -34.56 -12.90
CA HIS A 14 33.20 -34.66 -14.29
C HIS A 14 33.36 -35.95 -15.15
N THR A 15 32.24 -36.44 -15.73
CA THR A 15 31.91 -36.50 -17.20
C THR A 15 30.67 -37.40 -17.46
N ARG A 16 29.91 -37.14 -18.55
CA ARG A 16 28.71 -37.92 -18.99
C ARG A 16 29.09 -39.13 -19.86
N PRO A 17 28.13 -40.04 -20.13
CA PRO A 17 27.86 -40.39 -21.54
C PRO A 17 26.36 -40.36 -21.93
N PHE A 18 26.11 -40.47 -23.25
CA PHE A 18 24.80 -40.41 -23.92
C PHE A 18 24.45 -41.77 -24.56
N LEU A 19 23.14 -42.09 -24.63
CA LEU A 19 22.47 -42.88 -25.70
C LEU A 19 22.78 -44.41 -25.80
N PRO A 20 21.94 -45.25 -26.44
CA PRO A 20 21.04 -44.95 -27.57
C PRO A 20 19.55 -45.35 -27.46
N ALA A 21 18.78 -44.88 -28.45
CA ALA A 21 17.38 -45.23 -28.69
C ALA A 21 17.25 -46.42 -29.67
N ALA A 22 16.14 -47.17 -29.58
CA ALA A 22 15.72 -48.14 -30.58
C ALA A 22 14.21 -48.06 -30.82
N ASN A 23 13.80 -47.99 -32.09
CA ASN A 23 12.41 -47.90 -32.52
C ASN A 23 11.75 -49.29 -32.55
N ALA A 24 10.45 -49.34 -32.26
CA ALA A 24 9.59 -50.47 -32.65
C ALA A 24 8.32 -49.95 -33.33
N THR A 25 8.17 -50.24 -34.63
CA THR A 25 6.99 -49.91 -35.43
C THR A 25 6.47 -51.15 -36.15
N ARG A 26 5.16 -51.43 -36.00
CA ARG A 26 4.22 -52.22 -36.84
C ARG A 26 3.23 -53.02 -35.95
N ARG A 27 1.99 -53.34 -36.35
CA ARG A 27 1.04 -52.81 -37.35
C ARG A 27 -0.26 -53.65 -37.25
N ALA A 28 -1.43 -53.04 -37.12
CA ALA A 28 -2.79 -53.58 -37.41
C ALA A 28 -3.83 -52.73 -36.64
N ASN A 29 -5.03 -52.41 -37.12
CA ASN A 29 -5.62 -52.57 -38.46
C ASN A 29 -6.53 -51.35 -38.75
N VAL A 30 -6.75 -51.06 -40.04
CA VAL A 30 -7.69 -50.03 -40.50
C VAL A 30 -9.00 -50.70 -40.90
N ILE A 31 -10.11 -50.31 -40.29
CA ILE A 31 -11.46 -50.38 -40.90
C ILE A 31 -12.17 -49.06 -40.55
N SER A 32 -12.72 -48.41 -41.57
CA SER A 32 -13.35 -47.10 -41.53
C SER A 32 -14.84 -47.15 -41.21
N ASN A 33 -15.37 -46.15 -40.51
CA ASN A 33 -16.79 -45.78 -40.51
C ASN A 33 -16.94 -44.27 -40.21
N PRO A 34 -17.53 -43.46 -41.12
CA PRO A 34 -17.82 -42.06 -40.87
C PRO A 34 -19.34 -41.79 -40.81
N ALA A 35 -19.89 -41.42 -39.64
CA ALA A 35 -21.19 -40.74 -39.55
C ALA A 35 -21.43 -40.06 -38.19
N ILE A 36 -21.64 -38.74 -38.24
CA ILE A 36 -22.75 -38.00 -37.58
C ILE A 36 -23.12 -38.40 -36.13
N SER A 37 -22.79 -37.55 -35.15
CA SER A 37 -23.80 -36.96 -34.24
C SER A 37 -23.23 -35.85 -33.36
N ASN A 38 -24.05 -34.82 -33.13
CA ASN A 38 -23.74 -33.66 -32.30
C ASN A 38 -23.73 -34.00 -30.81
N SER A 39 -22.83 -33.37 -30.04
CA SER A 39 -23.20 -32.73 -28.77
C SER A 39 -22.08 -31.86 -28.22
N THR A 40 -22.10 -30.57 -28.56
CA THR A 40 -21.35 -29.55 -27.81
C THR A 40 -22.03 -29.39 -26.46
N ILE A 41 -21.60 -30.15 -25.44
CA ILE A 41 -22.08 -29.99 -24.07
C ILE A 41 -21.45 -28.72 -23.49
N GLN A 42 -21.96 -27.56 -23.90
CA GLN A 42 -21.83 -26.33 -23.12
C GLN A 42 -22.63 -26.53 -21.83
N SER A 43 -21.93 -26.77 -20.72
CA SER A 43 -22.55 -26.77 -19.40
C SER A 43 -22.98 -25.33 -19.05
N PRO A 44 -24.28 -25.03 -18.87
CA PRO A 44 -24.73 -23.64 -18.70
C PRO A 44 -24.39 -23.00 -17.33
N TRP A 45 -23.67 -23.71 -16.47
CA TRP A 45 -23.57 -23.43 -15.02
C TRP A 45 -22.13 -23.39 -14.50
N ALA A 46 -21.23 -22.74 -15.24
CA ALA A 46 -19.84 -22.50 -14.82
C ALA A 46 -19.44 -21.01 -14.84
N GLY A 47 -20.40 -20.12 -14.62
CA GLY A 47 -20.17 -18.67 -14.43
C GLY A 47 -19.46 -18.35 -13.11
N ARG A 48 -18.22 -18.84 -12.91
CA ARG A 48 -17.35 -18.40 -11.81
C ARG A 48 -17.04 -16.92 -12.00
N ARG A 49 -17.70 -16.07 -11.21
CA ARG A 49 -17.33 -14.66 -11.05
C ARG A 49 -15.94 -14.56 -10.43
N ASN A 50 -14.92 -14.53 -11.28
CA ASN A 50 -13.55 -14.27 -10.89
C ASN A 50 -13.40 -12.78 -10.56
N PHE A 51 -13.69 -12.41 -9.30
CA PHE A 51 -13.36 -11.09 -8.75
C PHE A 51 -11.84 -10.95 -8.59
N SER A 52 -11.12 -10.81 -9.70
CA SER A 52 -9.69 -10.50 -9.65
C SER A 52 -9.53 -9.01 -9.37
N VAL A 53 -8.81 -8.67 -8.29
CA VAL A 53 -8.45 -7.28 -7.96
C VAL A 53 -7.71 -6.63 -9.13
N ALA A 54 -6.93 -7.42 -9.87
CA ALA A 54 -6.32 -7.10 -11.15
C ALA A 54 -7.29 -6.51 -12.19
N SER A 55 -8.42 -7.17 -12.48
CA SER A 55 -9.37 -6.68 -13.51
C SER A 55 -10.04 -5.37 -13.09
N ALA A 56 -10.50 -5.28 -11.85
CA ALA A 56 -11.08 -4.05 -11.30
C ALA A 56 -10.09 -2.89 -11.32
N LEU A 57 -8.81 -3.13 -10.99
CA LEU A 57 -7.78 -2.09 -11.10
C LEU A 57 -7.51 -1.72 -12.57
N GLY A 58 -7.54 -2.67 -13.51
CA GLY A 58 -7.36 -2.41 -14.93
C GLY A 58 -8.46 -1.52 -15.50
N GLU A 59 -9.71 -1.81 -15.12
CA GLU A 59 -10.89 -0.98 -15.42
C GLU A 59 -10.78 0.42 -14.79
N THR A 60 -10.28 0.56 -13.55
CA THR A 60 -10.05 1.90 -12.99
C THR A 60 -8.95 2.68 -13.73
N VAL A 61 -7.96 2.01 -14.31
CA VAL A 61 -6.92 2.66 -15.14
C VAL A 61 -7.51 3.15 -16.46
N THR A 62 -8.34 2.35 -17.15
CA THR A 62 -9.02 2.80 -18.39
C THR A 62 -9.99 3.95 -18.09
N MET A 63 -10.86 3.82 -17.08
CA MET A 63 -11.78 4.90 -16.66
C MET A 63 -11.04 6.20 -16.31
N THR A 64 -9.85 6.11 -15.71
CA THR A 64 -9.02 7.28 -15.40
C THR A 64 -8.45 7.93 -16.66
N ALA A 65 -7.99 7.13 -17.63
CA ALA A 65 -7.50 7.61 -18.92
C ALA A 65 -8.63 8.30 -19.72
N ASP A 66 -9.82 7.69 -19.77
CA ASP A 66 -11.01 8.21 -20.43
C ASP A 66 -11.46 9.53 -19.78
N SER A 67 -11.48 9.59 -18.45
CA SER A 67 -11.81 10.81 -17.69
C SER A 67 -10.84 11.96 -18.00
N LEU A 68 -9.55 11.66 -18.17
CA LEU A 68 -8.54 12.67 -18.48
C LEU A 68 -8.66 13.15 -19.94
N SER A 69 -8.93 12.26 -20.89
CA SER A 69 -9.27 12.63 -22.27
C SER A 69 -10.57 13.43 -22.37
N TRP A 70 -11.57 13.15 -21.53
CA TRP A 70 -12.80 13.96 -21.44
C TRP A 70 -12.53 15.37 -20.90
N VAL A 71 -11.66 15.53 -19.88
CA VAL A 71 -11.25 16.87 -19.43
C VAL A 71 -10.50 17.61 -20.55
N HIS A 72 -9.65 16.92 -21.31
CA HIS A 72 -8.93 17.53 -22.43
C HIS A 72 -9.86 17.96 -23.57
N SER A 73 -10.88 17.15 -23.92
CA SER A 73 -11.80 17.46 -25.03
C SER A 73 -12.72 18.67 -24.76
N VAL A 74 -12.85 19.11 -23.51
CA VAL A 74 -13.48 20.40 -23.13
C VAL A 74 -12.56 21.61 -23.46
N GLY A 75 -11.37 21.38 -24.03
CA GLY A 75 -10.42 22.41 -24.43
C GLY A 75 -9.36 22.74 -23.36
N MET A 76 -9.24 21.92 -22.32
CA MET A 76 -8.24 22.13 -21.25
C MET A 76 -6.87 21.57 -21.68
N PRO A 77 -5.79 22.38 -21.69
CA PRO A 77 -4.45 21.88 -21.99
C PRO A 77 -4.02 20.78 -21.01
N TRP A 78 -3.21 19.82 -21.46
CA TRP A 78 -2.79 18.67 -20.63
C TRP A 78 -2.07 19.09 -19.35
N TYR A 79 -1.24 20.13 -19.40
CA TYR A 79 -0.58 20.72 -18.22
C TYR A 79 -1.56 21.32 -17.18
N VAL A 80 -2.84 21.54 -17.53
CA VAL A 80 -3.92 21.93 -16.60
C VAL A 80 -4.78 20.71 -16.22
N ALA A 81 -5.14 19.88 -17.20
CA ALA A 81 -6.01 18.71 -17.00
C ALA A 81 -5.42 17.71 -15.98
N ILE A 82 -4.10 17.47 -16.04
CA ILE A 82 -3.41 16.54 -15.14
C ILE A 82 -3.43 17.04 -13.67
N PRO A 83 -3.02 18.29 -13.35
CA PRO A 83 -3.22 18.86 -12.02
C PRO A 83 -4.68 18.91 -11.57
N LEU A 84 -5.63 19.21 -12.46
CA LEU A 84 -7.06 19.29 -12.12
C LEU A 84 -7.60 17.92 -11.66
N LEU A 85 -7.23 16.83 -12.36
CA LEU A 85 -7.55 15.46 -11.94
C LEU A 85 -6.96 15.15 -10.55
N ALA A 86 -5.70 15.53 -10.31
CA ALA A 86 -5.05 15.35 -9.01
C ALA A 86 -5.78 16.09 -7.88
N ILE A 87 -6.23 17.33 -8.14
CA ILE A 87 -7.03 18.13 -7.20
C ILE A 87 -8.37 17.45 -6.92
N GLY A 88 -9.11 17.04 -7.96
CA GLY A 88 -10.42 16.40 -7.83
C GLY A 88 -10.35 15.11 -7.01
N VAL A 89 -9.41 14.22 -7.33
CA VAL A 89 -9.20 12.95 -6.61
C VAL A 89 -8.69 13.18 -5.19
N ASN A 90 -7.85 14.20 -4.97
CA ASN A 90 -7.44 14.59 -3.62
C ASN A 90 -8.63 15.09 -2.78
N ALA A 91 -9.48 15.95 -3.33
CA ALA A 91 -10.62 16.53 -2.63
C ALA A 91 -11.71 15.49 -2.30
N THR A 92 -11.96 14.54 -3.21
CA THR A 92 -13.02 13.52 -3.08
C THR A 92 -12.61 12.29 -2.28
N ILE A 93 -11.37 11.80 -2.43
CA ILE A 93 -10.92 10.55 -1.79
C ILE A 93 -9.91 10.84 -0.67
N ARG A 94 -8.79 11.50 -0.99
CA ARG A 94 -7.63 11.58 -0.10
C ARG A 94 -7.88 12.47 1.12
N PHE A 95 -8.45 13.65 0.93
CA PHE A 95 -8.72 14.62 1.99
C PHE A 95 -9.78 14.12 3.00
N PRO A 96 -10.93 13.55 2.60
CA PRO A 96 -11.89 12.97 3.54
C PRO A 96 -11.30 11.83 4.40
N LEU A 97 -10.50 10.94 3.79
CA LEU A 97 -9.80 9.87 4.54
C LEU A 97 -8.77 10.44 5.53
N GLN A 98 -8.04 11.49 5.15
CA GLN A 98 -7.12 12.20 6.04
C GLN A 98 -7.88 12.90 7.18
N LEU A 99 -8.99 13.59 6.90
CA LEU A 99 -9.85 14.25 7.89
C LEU A 99 -10.44 13.26 8.89
N TYR A 100 -10.92 12.11 8.41
CA TYR A 100 -11.35 11.01 9.26
C TYR A 100 -10.22 10.52 10.18
N SER A 101 -9.03 10.27 9.64
CA SER A 101 -7.87 9.82 10.42
C SER A 101 -7.39 10.85 11.45
N ALA A 102 -7.50 12.16 11.13
CA ALA A 102 -7.13 13.26 12.01
C ALA A 102 -8.12 13.42 13.17
N ARG A 103 -9.43 13.41 12.88
CA ARG A 103 -10.50 13.39 13.91
C ARG A 103 -10.37 12.17 14.83
N LEU A 104 -10.04 11.02 14.26
CA LEU A 104 -9.80 9.77 14.99
C LEU A 104 -8.55 9.83 15.88
N LYS A 105 -7.47 10.49 15.44
CA LYS A 105 -6.28 10.74 16.26
C LYS A 105 -6.65 11.63 17.45
N GLU A 106 -7.39 12.71 17.20
CA GLU A 106 -7.79 13.65 18.25
C GLU A 106 -8.72 13.01 19.29
N ALA A 107 -9.67 12.18 18.85
CA ALA A 107 -10.53 11.40 19.74
C ALA A 107 -9.76 10.34 20.57
N GLN A 108 -8.51 10.00 20.23
CA GLN A 108 -7.64 9.14 21.04
C GLN A 108 -6.83 9.92 22.09
N THR A 109 -6.59 11.22 21.89
CA THR A 109 -5.86 12.10 22.83
C THR A 109 -6.39 12.01 24.27
N PRO A 110 -7.70 12.19 24.56
CA PRO A 110 -8.21 12.12 25.93
C PRO A 110 -8.18 10.71 26.55
N LEU A 111 -8.13 9.65 25.74
CA LEU A 111 -8.08 8.26 26.23
C LEU A 111 -6.67 7.85 26.69
N ASN A 112 -5.66 8.64 26.37
CA ASN A 112 -4.26 8.35 26.69
C ASN A 112 -3.99 8.19 28.21
N PRO A 113 -4.45 9.08 29.13
CA PRO A 113 -4.31 8.87 30.58
C PRO A 113 -4.95 7.56 31.06
N LEU A 114 -6.08 7.15 30.49
CA LEU A 114 -6.73 5.88 30.84
C LEU A 114 -5.90 4.67 30.38
N VAL A 115 -5.26 4.74 29.21
CA VAL A 115 -4.28 3.73 28.76
C VAL A 115 -3.07 3.66 29.70
N VAL A 116 -2.58 4.81 30.19
CA VAL A 116 -1.47 4.90 31.16
C VAL A 116 -1.85 4.36 32.54
N ALA A 117 -3.08 4.61 33.02
CA ALA A 117 -3.57 4.03 34.26
C ALA A 117 -3.62 2.48 34.18
N TRP A 118 -4.08 1.94 33.06
CA TRP A 118 -4.04 0.49 32.81
C TRP A 118 -2.60 -0.04 32.68
N SER A 119 -1.66 0.69 32.08
CA SER A 119 -0.27 0.21 32.01
C SER A 119 0.42 0.19 33.36
N ARG A 120 0.15 1.17 34.24
CA ARG A 120 0.58 1.12 35.65
C ARG A 120 0.01 -0.09 36.38
N ARG A 121 -1.30 -0.38 36.23
CA ARG A 121 -1.93 -1.56 36.84
C ARG A 121 -1.31 -2.88 36.36
N HIS A 122 -1.06 -3.02 35.05
CA HIS A 122 -0.38 -4.22 34.53
C HIS A 122 1.08 -4.30 34.99
N ALA A 123 1.77 -3.17 35.19
CA ALA A 123 3.11 -3.11 35.75
C ALA A 123 3.17 -3.43 37.26
N THR A 124 2.04 -3.52 37.96
CA THR A 124 1.94 -4.05 39.34
C THR A 124 1.44 -5.49 39.42
N ASP A 125 1.00 -6.08 38.31
CA ASP A 125 0.49 -7.45 38.27
C ASP A 125 1.62 -8.47 38.44
N ARG A 126 1.56 -9.29 39.49
CA ARG A 126 2.58 -10.32 39.78
C ARG A 126 2.67 -11.38 38.67
N SER A 127 1.57 -11.69 37.99
CA SER A 127 1.56 -12.67 36.89
C SER A 127 2.30 -12.20 35.64
N LEU A 128 2.41 -10.87 35.46
CA LEU A 128 3.14 -10.24 34.36
C LEU A 128 4.58 -9.89 34.74
N ASN A 129 4.89 -9.81 36.04
CA ASN A 129 6.19 -9.41 36.58
C ASN A 129 6.99 -10.55 37.25
N ASP A 130 6.61 -11.80 37.00
CA ASP A 130 7.32 -12.99 37.45
C ASP A 130 8.85 -12.85 37.21
N LEU A 131 9.60 -12.88 38.31
CA LEU A 131 11.05 -12.66 38.34
C LEU A 131 11.83 -13.87 37.83
N SER A 132 11.20 -15.05 37.71
CA SER A 132 11.83 -16.24 37.12
C SER A 132 12.05 -16.12 35.61
N LEU A 133 11.40 -15.15 34.96
CA LEU A 133 11.39 -15.03 33.50
C LEU A 133 12.44 -14.04 32.98
N PRO A 134 13.09 -14.34 31.85
CA PRO A 134 13.97 -13.41 31.15
C PRO A 134 13.29 -12.05 30.90
N GLU A 135 14.02 -10.97 31.17
CA GLU A 135 13.47 -9.60 31.18
C GLU A 135 12.78 -9.21 29.85
N ARG A 136 13.28 -9.71 28.72
CA ARG A 136 12.68 -9.54 27.39
C ARG A 136 11.27 -10.13 27.31
N ILE A 137 11.05 -11.31 27.89
CA ILE A 137 9.74 -11.98 27.92
C ILE A 137 8.78 -11.21 28.83
N ARG A 138 9.25 -10.75 30.00
CA ARG A 138 8.51 -9.88 30.92
C ARG A 138 8.01 -8.60 30.21
N LYS A 139 8.91 -7.88 29.54
CA LYS A 139 8.60 -6.68 28.73
C LYS A 139 7.57 -6.98 27.63
N LEU A 140 7.68 -8.11 26.93
CA LEU A 140 6.73 -8.51 25.89
C LEU A 140 5.33 -8.88 26.44
N ARG A 141 5.26 -9.62 27.56
CA ARG A 141 3.99 -9.96 28.24
C ARG A 141 3.27 -8.70 28.72
N LEU A 142 3.98 -7.79 29.39
CA LEU A 142 3.46 -6.50 29.81
C LEU A 142 2.94 -5.68 28.62
N ALA A 143 3.73 -5.56 27.55
CA ALA A 143 3.30 -4.87 26.33
C ALA A 143 2.04 -5.49 25.70
N GLY A 144 1.93 -6.83 25.71
CA GLY A 144 0.74 -7.56 25.25
C GLY A 144 -0.51 -7.31 26.09
N ALA A 145 -0.39 -7.26 27.42
CA ALA A 145 -1.49 -6.97 28.33
C ALA A 145 -2.00 -5.51 28.22
N VAL A 146 -1.06 -4.56 28.10
CA VAL A 146 -1.34 -3.16 27.79
C VAL A 146 -2.02 -3.03 26.43
N GLU A 147 -1.53 -3.74 25.42
CA GLU A 147 -2.09 -3.73 24.06
C GLU A 147 -3.52 -4.30 24.03
N LYS A 148 -3.78 -5.43 24.72
CA LYS A 148 -5.14 -6.01 24.87
C LYS A 148 -6.09 -5.04 25.55
N SER A 149 -5.61 -4.29 26.54
CA SER A 149 -6.41 -3.29 27.26
C SER A 149 -6.67 -2.04 26.39
N ARG A 150 -5.65 -1.52 25.71
CA ARG A 150 -5.77 -0.43 24.71
C ARG A 150 -6.73 -0.79 23.58
N ARG A 151 -6.74 -2.05 23.10
CA ARG A 151 -7.71 -2.52 22.09
C ARG A 151 -9.14 -2.50 22.62
N ARG A 152 -9.38 -2.93 23.87
CA ARG A 152 -10.71 -2.89 24.51
C ARG A 152 -11.21 -1.45 24.63
N ILE A 153 -10.40 -0.55 25.18
CA ILE A 153 -10.70 0.89 25.29
C ILE A 153 -11.02 1.47 23.91
N TYR A 154 -10.14 1.29 22.92
CA TYR A 154 -10.38 1.88 21.59
C TYR A 154 -11.56 1.22 20.85
N LYS A 155 -12.02 0.03 21.26
CA LYS A 155 -13.25 -0.58 20.77
C LYS A 155 -14.50 0.05 21.41
N THR A 156 -14.50 0.30 22.72
CA THR A 156 -15.67 0.88 23.42
C THR A 156 -15.95 2.33 23.04
N TRP A 157 -14.92 3.13 22.76
CA TRP A 157 -15.08 4.49 22.20
C TRP A 157 -15.17 4.52 20.65
N GLY A 158 -15.20 3.36 19.97
CA GLY A 158 -15.28 3.28 18.49
C GLY A 158 -14.03 3.74 17.71
N VAL A 159 -12.98 4.16 18.41
CA VAL A 159 -11.75 4.76 17.87
C VAL A 159 -10.63 3.74 17.56
N GLN A 160 -10.95 2.62 16.89
CA GLN A 160 -9.97 1.56 16.65
C GLN A 160 -8.70 2.02 15.89
N ARG A 161 -7.55 1.43 16.19
CA ARG A 161 -6.25 1.84 15.62
C ARG A 161 -6.09 1.60 14.12
N TRP A 162 -6.69 0.53 13.58
CA TRP A 162 -6.60 0.21 12.15
C TRP A 162 -7.28 1.28 11.28
N LYS A 163 -8.35 1.93 11.79
CA LYS A 163 -9.02 3.06 11.11
C LYS A 163 -8.09 4.27 10.87
N ARG A 164 -6.99 4.40 11.62
CA ARG A 164 -5.97 5.44 11.36
C ARG A 164 -5.13 5.17 10.11
N LEU A 165 -5.16 3.94 9.60
CA LEU A 165 -4.49 3.54 8.36
C LEU A 165 -5.35 3.86 7.11
N ALA A 166 -6.56 4.40 7.27
CA ALA A 166 -7.42 4.80 6.16
C ALA A 166 -6.72 5.68 5.09
N PRO A 167 -5.81 6.62 5.41
CA PRO A 167 -5.07 7.38 4.40
C PRO A 167 -4.16 6.52 3.50
N LEU A 168 -3.79 5.30 3.91
CA LEU A 168 -3.03 4.37 3.05
C LEU A 168 -3.84 3.90 1.84
N VAL A 169 -5.17 3.88 1.93
CA VAL A 169 -6.05 3.57 0.77
C VAL A 169 -5.85 4.60 -0.35
N GLY A 170 -5.42 5.83 -0.02
CA GLY A 170 -5.06 6.86 -1.00
C GLY A 170 -3.85 6.53 -1.88
N ILE A 171 -3.14 5.42 -1.64
CA ILE A 171 -2.10 4.93 -2.56
C ILE A 171 -2.70 4.32 -3.84
N VAL A 172 -3.92 3.79 -3.77
CA VAL A 172 -4.61 3.18 -4.93
C VAL A 172 -4.83 4.20 -6.05
N PRO A 173 -5.52 5.35 -5.83
CA PRO A 173 -5.65 6.38 -6.86
C PRO A 173 -4.30 6.94 -7.32
N PHE A 174 -3.30 7.04 -6.43
CA PHE A 174 -1.97 7.53 -6.82
C PHE A 174 -1.29 6.61 -7.84
N VAL A 175 -1.38 5.30 -7.63
CA VAL A 175 -0.84 4.29 -8.54
C VAL A 175 -1.65 4.21 -9.83
N THR A 176 -2.98 4.17 -9.77
CA THR A 176 -3.83 4.01 -10.96
C THR A 176 -3.74 5.24 -11.88
N ILE A 177 -3.68 6.45 -11.34
CA ILE A 177 -3.48 7.66 -12.15
C ILE A 177 -2.07 7.70 -12.77
N SER A 178 -1.04 7.31 -12.01
CA SER A 178 0.33 7.24 -12.54
C SER A 178 0.43 6.23 -13.70
N GLU A 179 -0.23 5.07 -13.59
CA GLU A 179 -0.28 4.06 -14.65
C GLU A 179 -1.14 4.50 -15.84
N ALA A 180 -2.28 5.17 -15.62
CA ALA A 180 -3.11 5.71 -16.70
C ALA A 180 -2.36 6.77 -17.53
N ILE A 181 -1.69 7.72 -16.86
CA ILE A 181 -0.84 8.73 -17.53
C ILE A 181 0.30 8.04 -18.27
N ARG A 182 0.99 7.07 -17.64
CA ARG A 182 2.07 6.29 -18.27
C ARG A 182 1.62 5.61 -19.58
N ARG A 183 0.45 4.98 -19.58
CA ARG A 183 -0.12 4.32 -20.76
C ARG A 183 -0.51 5.32 -21.85
N LYS A 184 -1.09 6.48 -21.50
CA LYS A 184 -1.38 7.55 -22.46
C LYS A 184 -0.12 8.17 -23.08
N CYS A 185 1.00 8.17 -22.35
CA CYS A 185 2.32 8.56 -22.87
C CYS A 185 2.97 7.47 -23.74
N GLY A 186 2.33 6.32 -23.97
CA GLY A 186 2.87 5.22 -24.79
C GLY A 186 4.00 4.43 -24.12
N ALA A 187 4.33 4.72 -22.86
CA ALA A 187 5.40 4.04 -22.15
C ALA A 187 5.00 2.58 -21.83
N PRO A 188 5.93 1.61 -21.97
CA PRO A 188 5.63 0.19 -21.76
C PRO A 188 5.15 -0.08 -20.33
N LEU A 189 4.35 -1.13 -20.17
CA LEU A 189 3.73 -1.53 -18.88
C LEU A 189 4.77 -1.54 -17.74
N GLY A 190 4.45 -0.86 -16.64
CA GLY A 190 5.38 -0.70 -15.53
C GLY A 190 5.56 -1.97 -14.69
N TRP A 191 6.66 -2.04 -13.93
CA TRP A 191 6.88 -3.05 -12.87
C TRP A 191 5.69 -3.15 -11.90
N ILE A 192 5.05 -2.02 -11.62
CA ILE A 192 3.82 -1.90 -10.83
C ILE A 192 2.66 -2.67 -11.50
N SER A 193 2.51 -2.54 -12.82
CA SER A 193 1.48 -3.25 -13.57
C SER A 193 1.72 -4.78 -13.55
N HIS A 194 2.98 -5.21 -13.70
CA HIS A 194 3.34 -6.62 -13.65
C HIS A 194 3.19 -7.25 -12.26
N GLN A 195 3.54 -6.55 -11.17
CA GLN A 195 3.40 -7.10 -9.80
C GLN A 195 1.96 -7.09 -9.27
N ILE A 196 1.09 -6.21 -9.78
CA ILE A 196 -0.31 -6.09 -9.34
C ILE A 196 -1.27 -6.89 -10.27
N GLY A 197 -0.77 -7.47 -11.36
CA GLY A 197 -1.56 -8.24 -12.34
C GLY A 197 -2.39 -7.36 -13.28
N LEU A 198 -2.01 -6.10 -13.42
CA LEU A 198 -2.70 -5.03 -14.16
C LEU A 198 -2.46 -5.04 -15.68
N GLY A 199 -1.60 -5.94 -16.16
CA GLY A 199 -1.44 -6.27 -17.57
C GLY A 199 -2.02 -7.64 -17.86
N ASN A 200 -2.65 -7.83 -19.03
CA ASN A 200 -3.15 -9.14 -19.45
C ASN A 200 -2.04 -10.19 -19.39
N THR A 201 -2.38 -11.38 -18.91
CA THR A 201 -1.46 -12.50 -18.69
C THR A 201 -1.01 -13.21 -19.98
N ASP A 202 -1.24 -12.59 -21.14
CA ASP A 202 -0.88 -13.14 -22.46
C ASP A 202 0.47 -12.59 -22.89
N PRO A 203 1.58 -13.37 -22.79
CA PRO A 203 2.93 -12.88 -23.06
C PRO A 203 3.16 -12.46 -24.52
N ALA A 204 2.27 -12.86 -25.45
CA ALA A 204 2.32 -12.45 -26.85
C ALA A 204 1.81 -11.01 -27.10
N THR A 205 0.93 -10.48 -26.24
CA THR A 205 0.25 -9.19 -26.48
C THR A 205 0.74 -8.08 -25.54
N ALA A 206 1.26 -8.46 -24.36
CA ALA A 206 1.66 -7.52 -23.31
C ALA A 206 2.80 -6.55 -23.70
N GLY A 207 3.70 -6.95 -24.62
CA GLY A 207 4.88 -6.15 -24.96
C GLY A 207 4.64 -4.96 -25.90
N ILE A 208 3.62 -5.04 -26.77
CA ILE A 208 3.45 -4.10 -27.90
C ILE A 208 2.00 -3.59 -28.05
N GLY A 209 0.99 -4.44 -27.84
CA GLY A 209 -0.42 -4.09 -28.12
C GLY A 209 -1.11 -3.26 -27.03
N ALA A 210 -0.71 -3.41 -25.76
CA ALA A 210 -1.38 -2.75 -24.63
C ALA A 210 -0.93 -1.29 -24.40
N ALA A 211 0.29 -0.92 -24.81
CA ALA A 211 0.80 0.44 -24.72
C ALA A 211 0.37 1.30 -25.92
N SER A 212 0.26 0.70 -27.11
CA SER A 212 -0.17 1.37 -28.34
C SER A 212 -1.66 1.70 -28.37
N GLY A 213 -2.53 0.87 -27.76
CA GLY A 213 -3.98 1.09 -27.77
C GLY A 213 -4.53 2.25 -26.92
N MET A 214 -3.71 2.88 -26.08
CA MET A 214 -4.11 4.00 -25.20
C MET A 214 -3.27 5.28 -25.42
N PHE A 215 -2.25 5.21 -26.27
CA PHE A 215 -1.37 6.34 -26.59
C PHE A 215 -2.18 7.52 -27.13
N ASP A 216 -1.83 8.74 -26.70
CA ASP A 216 -2.51 9.97 -27.10
C ASP A 216 -1.48 10.96 -27.64
N GLU A 217 -1.44 11.10 -28.96
CA GLU A 217 -0.47 11.94 -29.67
C GLU A 217 -0.55 13.42 -29.22
N SER A 218 -1.71 13.88 -28.74
CA SER A 218 -1.87 15.26 -28.27
C SER A 218 -1.05 15.58 -27.01
N LEU A 219 -0.55 14.58 -26.27
CA LEU A 219 0.41 14.77 -25.18
C LEU A 219 1.79 15.24 -25.69
N THR A 220 2.18 14.87 -26.92
CA THR A 220 3.51 15.23 -27.47
C THR A 220 3.70 16.73 -27.69
N ASN A 221 2.58 17.46 -27.83
CA ASN A 221 2.53 18.91 -27.96
C ASN A 221 1.72 19.55 -26.81
N GLY A 222 1.43 18.79 -25.74
CA GLY A 222 0.52 19.16 -24.66
C GLY A 222 1.16 19.95 -23.50
N GLY A 223 2.44 20.30 -23.62
CA GLY A 223 3.26 20.82 -22.53
C GLY A 223 3.37 22.33 -22.41
N LEU A 224 4.31 22.76 -21.58
CA LEU A 224 4.49 24.17 -21.20
C LEU A 224 5.97 24.44 -20.84
N LEU A 225 6.43 25.67 -21.07
CA LEU A 225 7.81 26.12 -20.79
C LEU A 225 8.86 25.19 -21.45
N TRP A 226 9.70 24.52 -20.66
CA TRP A 226 10.80 23.67 -21.14
C TRP A 226 10.40 22.19 -21.33
N PHE A 227 9.21 21.80 -20.89
CA PHE A 227 8.66 20.45 -21.02
C PHE A 227 7.50 20.47 -22.04
N THR A 228 7.82 20.78 -23.30
CA THR A 228 6.82 20.90 -24.38
C THR A 228 6.14 19.57 -24.72
N ASP A 229 6.90 18.48 -24.60
CA ASP A 229 6.41 17.11 -24.77
C ASP A 229 6.14 16.47 -23.39
N LEU A 230 4.90 16.01 -23.20
CA LEU A 230 4.46 15.35 -21.97
C LEU A 230 4.68 13.84 -21.96
N ALA A 231 4.89 13.24 -23.13
CA ALA A 231 5.09 11.81 -23.32
C ALA A 231 6.57 11.39 -23.16
N SER A 232 7.53 12.26 -23.48
CA SER A 232 8.96 12.02 -23.20
C SER A 232 9.40 12.51 -21.81
N ALA A 233 10.60 12.10 -21.40
CA ALA A 233 11.22 12.53 -20.14
C ALA A 233 11.66 14.00 -20.19
N ASP A 234 11.71 14.68 -19.04
CA ASP A 234 12.12 16.10 -18.97
C ASP A 234 13.59 16.28 -19.42
N PRO A 235 13.88 17.00 -20.53
CA PRO A 235 15.23 17.16 -21.05
C PRO A 235 16.23 17.82 -20.08
N TYR A 236 15.73 18.57 -19.10
CA TYR A 236 16.54 19.34 -18.15
C TYR A 236 16.44 18.81 -16.72
N TYR A 237 15.70 17.71 -16.48
CA TYR A 237 15.40 17.15 -15.16
C TYR A 237 14.74 18.14 -14.17
N GLY A 238 14.21 19.27 -14.65
CA GLY A 238 13.64 20.33 -13.83
C GLY A 238 12.41 19.89 -13.03
N LEU A 239 11.51 19.14 -13.66
CA LEU A 239 10.30 18.58 -13.06
C LEU A 239 10.61 17.50 -11.99
N PRO A 240 11.49 16.50 -12.23
CA PRO A 240 11.99 15.61 -11.17
C PRO A 240 12.54 16.37 -9.96
N ILE A 241 13.42 17.36 -10.18
CA ILE A 241 14.03 18.17 -9.12
C ILE A 241 12.97 18.98 -8.36
N ALA A 242 12.03 19.60 -9.07
CA ALA A 242 10.92 20.33 -8.46
C ALA A 242 10.02 19.40 -7.61
N CYS A 243 9.71 18.19 -8.09
CA CYS A 243 8.96 17.18 -7.34
C CYS A 243 9.68 16.78 -6.05
N SER A 244 11.01 16.58 -6.11
CA SER A 244 11.85 16.33 -4.93
C SER A 244 11.81 17.49 -3.93
N GLY A 245 11.90 18.74 -4.41
CA GLY A 245 11.76 19.94 -3.56
C GLY A 245 10.40 20.01 -2.87
N ILE A 246 9.31 19.74 -3.59
CA ILE A 246 7.94 19.69 -3.04
C ILE A 246 7.79 18.54 -2.03
N LEU A 247 8.44 17.39 -2.26
CA LEU A 247 8.48 16.29 -1.28
C LEU A 247 9.23 16.67 -0.01
N ILE A 248 10.37 17.36 -0.09
CA ILE A 248 11.07 17.90 1.08
C ILE A 248 10.14 18.85 1.85
N TRP A 249 9.52 19.81 1.15
CA TRP A 249 8.62 20.79 1.76
C TRP A 249 7.41 20.16 2.47
N SER A 250 6.76 19.18 1.84
CA SER A 250 5.59 18.48 2.41
C SER A 250 5.96 17.49 3.51
N THR A 251 7.09 16.79 3.39
CA THR A 251 7.47 15.66 4.25
C THR A 251 8.33 16.13 5.43
N TRP A 252 9.42 16.84 5.16
CA TRP A 252 10.35 17.31 6.20
C TRP A 252 9.81 18.57 6.89
N GLY A 253 9.09 19.43 6.17
CA GLY A 253 8.39 20.61 6.72
C GLY A 253 7.25 20.30 7.71
N ARG A 254 6.99 19.01 8.00
CA ARG A 254 6.11 18.52 9.06
C ARG A 254 6.88 18.11 10.33
N MET A 255 8.16 17.77 10.23
CA MET A 255 8.94 17.20 11.34
C MET A 255 9.59 18.31 12.20
N PRO A 256 9.65 18.15 13.54
CA PRO A 256 10.46 19.03 14.38
C PRO A 256 11.95 18.81 14.09
N LYS A 257 12.75 19.88 14.20
CA LYS A 257 14.19 19.86 13.87
C LYS A 257 14.96 18.78 14.64
N GLU A 258 14.61 18.58 15.91
CA GLU A 258 15.16 17.53 16.78
C GLU A 258 14.95 16.12 16.23
N GLN A 259 13.74 15.81 15.74
CA GLN A 259 13.42 14.50 15.16
C GLN A 259 14.17 14.28 13.84
N LEU A 260 14.32 15.32 13.02
CA LEU A 260 15.11 15.25 11.79
C LEU A 260 16.58 14.94 12.12
N GLN A 261 17.17 15.65 13.08
CA GLN A 261 18.53 15.42 13.55
C GLN A 261 18.70 14.02 14.18
N ALA A 262 17.72 13.53 14.93
CA ALA A 262 17.75 12.19 15.52
C ALA A 262 17.66 11.07 14.47
N LEU A 263 16.91 11.27 13.38
CA LEU A 263 16.85 10.30 12.27
C LEU A 263 18.13 10.29 11.44
N LEU A 264 18.76 11.46 11.24
CA LEU A 264 20.04 11.65 10.54
C LEU A 264 21.24 11.11 11.33
N LYS A 265 21.27 11.27 12.65
CA LYS A 265 22.37 10.75 13.48
C LYS A 265 22.38 9.22 13.47
N ILE A 266 23.51 8.66 13.04
CA ILE A 266 23.81 7.23 13.15
C ILE A 266 24.35 6.99 14.57
N GLN A 267 23.45 6.86 15.54
CA GLN A 267 23.82 6.49 16.90
C GLN A 267 24.08 4.97 16.95
N PRO A 268 25.25 4.49 17.41
CA PRO A 268 25.46 3.06 17.66
C PRO A 268 24.53 2.60 18.78
N ASP A 269 23.68 1.62 18.48
CA ASP A 269 22.57 1.19 19.33
C ASP A 269 23.04 0.23 20.43
N GLU A 270 23.81 0.75 21.39
CA GLU A 270 24.45 -0.03 22.47
C GLU A 270 23.43 -0.71 23.40
N ASN A 271 22.21 -0.19 23.50
CA ASN A 271 21.20 -0.70 24.42
C ASN A 271 20.00 -1.31 23.69
N SER A 272 19.40 -2.34 24.30
CA SER A 272 18.46 -3.28 23.68
C SER A 272 17.09 -2.68 23.27
N GLN A 273 17.08 -1.84 22.24
CA GLN A 273 15.87 -1.23 21.71
C GLN A 273 14.84 -2.26 21.26
N ILE A 274 13.61 -2.06 21.71
CA ILE A 274 12.47 -2.92 21.40
C ILE A 274 12.27 -2.92 19.87
N VAL A 275 11.99 -4.09 19.27
CA VAL A 275 11.80 -4.23 17.80
C VAL A 275 10.85 -3.18 17.20
N MET A 276 9.85 -2.75 17.98
CA MET A 276 8.92 -1.67 17.62
C MET A 276 9.58 -0.30 17.43
N THR A 277 10.57 0.10 18.23
CA THR A 277 11.27 1.39 18.08
C THR A 277 12.26 1.34 16.92
N ARG A 278 12.94 0.21 16.71
CA ARG A 278 13.79 -0.02 15.52
C ARG A 278 12.98 0.06 14.22
N LEU A 279 11.80 -0.54 14.18
CA LEU A 279 10.90 -0.45 13.02
C LEU A 279 10.41 1.00 12.77
N GLN A 280 10.14 1.77 13.83
CA GLN A 280 9.78 3.19 13.72
C GLN A 280 10.94 4.05 13.22
N GLN A 281 12.18 3.81 13.68
CA GLN A 281 13.39 4.49 13.18
C GLN A 281 13.65 4.16 11.72
N LEU A 282 13.56 2.88 11.33
CA LEU A 282 13.72 2.45 9.93
C LEU A 282 12.69 3.14 9.02
N PHE A 283 11.42 3.16 9.44
CA PHE A 283 10.37 3.86 8.69
C PHE A 283 10.62 5.37 8.62
N GLY A 284 11.08 6.00 9.71
CA GLY A 284 11.45 7.41 9.72
C GLY A 284 12.62 7.74 8.78
N ARG A 285 13.65 6.89 8.73
CA ARG A 285 14.78 7.01 7.79
C ARG A 285 14.36 6.77 6.34
N ALA A 286 13.52 5.78 6.06
CA ALA A 286 12.95 5.57 4.74
C ALA A 286 12.10 6.78 4.27
N MET A 287 11.32 7.38 5.17
CA MET A 287 10.57 8.61 4.92
C MET A 287 11.48 9.84 4.68
N LEU A 288 12.70 9.85 5.24
CA LEU A 288 13.69 10.88 4.95
C LEU A 288 14.26 10.74 3.52
N MET A 289 14.47 9.51 3.04
CA MET A 289 15.00 9.21 1.69
C MET A 289 13.93 9.36 0.58
N MET A 290 12.64 9.44 0.93
CA MET A 290 11.53 9.53 -0.02
C MET A 290 11.66 10.63 -1.10
N PRO A 291 12.19 11.84 -0.82
CA PRO A 291 12.40 12.86 -1.85
C PRO A 291 13.44 12.52 -2.92
N ILE A 292 14.21 11.43 -2.79
CA ILE A 292 15.11 10.93 -3.83
C ILE A 292 14.32 10.15 -4.91
N LEU A 293 13.11 9.69 -4.59
CA LEU A 293 12.27 8.88 -5.49
C LEU A 293 12.02 9.53 -6.87
N PRO A 294 11.67 10.84 -7.01
CA PRO A 294 11.47 11.44 -8.33
C PRO A 294 12.73 11.42 -9.20
N LEU A 295 13.92 11.57 -8.60
CA LEU A 295 15.20 11.56 -9.31
C LEU A 295 15.58 10.15 -9.78
N LEU A 296 15.25 9.11 -9.00
CA LEU A 296 15.48 7.71 -9.40
C LEU A 296 14.59 7.24 -10.55
N PHE A 297 13.50 7.96 -10.82
CA PHE A 297 12.56 7.67 -11.89
C PHE A 297 12.55 8.78 -12.96
N ALA A 298 13.63 9.55 -13.07
CA ALA A 298 13.75 10.69 -13.98
C ALA A 298 13.45 10.38 -15.45
N ASP A 299 13.69 9.15 -15.90
CA ASP A 299 13.40 8.66 -17.26
C ASP A 299 11.90 8.46 -17.55
N LEU A 300 11.02 8.73 -16.59
CA LEU A 300 9.57 8.68 -16.79
C LEU A 300 9.05 9.90 -17.59
N PRO A 301 7.92 9.74 -18.32
CA PRO A 301 7.24 10.84 -18.99
C PRO A 301 7.00 12.06 -18.09
N SER A 302 7.26 13.26 -18.60
CA SER A 302 7.18 14.51 -17.85
C SER A 302 5.77 14.78 -17.28
N ALA A 303 4.72 14.26 -17.93
CA ALA A 303 3.34 14.22 -17.44
C ALA A 303 3.18 13.58 -16.03
N ILE A 304 3.96 12.54 -15.72
CA ILE A 304 3.90 11.85 -14.42
C ILE A 304 4.43 12.79 -13.33
N PHE A 305 5.44 13.61 -13.62
CA PHE A 305 5.97 14.58 -12.67
C PHE A 305 5.01 15.75 -12.42
N LEU A 306 4.24 16.20 -13.43
CA LEU A 306 3.16 17.17 -13.22
C LEU A 306 2.09 16.63 -12.25
N TYR A 307 1.71 15.36 -12.42
CA TYR A 307 0.79 14.67 -11.51
C TYR A 307 1.36 14.51 -10.08
N TRP A 308 2.61 14.07 -9.98
CA TRP A 308 3.31 13.86 -8.71
C TRP A 308 3.53 15.16 -7.94
N GLY A 309 4.09 16.19 -8.57
CA GLY A 309 4.31 17.51 -7.97
C GLY A 309 3.02 18.10 -7.39
N THR A 310 1.93 18.05 -8.17
CA THR A 310 0.60 18.47 -7.70
C THR A 310 0.13 17.64 -6.50
N SER A 311 0.22 16.31 -6.58
CA SER A 311 -0.19 15.39 -5.51
C SER A 311 0.63 15.54 -4.22
N PHE A 312 1.91 15.88 -4.33
CA PHE A 312 2.79 16.15 -3.19
C PHE A 312 2.47 17.50 -2.56
N ALA A 313 2.32 18.56 -3.36
CA ALA A 313 1.92 19.89 -2.88
C ALA A 313 0.56 19.86 -2.15
N LEU A 314 -0.42 19.15 -2.72
CA LEU A 314 -1.74 18.93 -2.11
C LEU A 314 -1.66 18.24 -0.74
N THR A 315 -0.64 17.41 -0.49
CA THR A 315 -0.41 16.83 0.85
C THR A 315 -0.21 17.94 1.88
N ARG A 316 0.59 18.96 1.56
CA ARG A 316 0.86 20.09 2.46
C ARG A 316 -0.34 21.03 2.60
N VAL A 317 -1.06 21.26 1.51
CA VAL A 317 -2.31 22.03 1.52
C VAL A 317 -3.35 21.37 2.44
N ASN A 318 -3.55 20.05 2.30
CA ASN A 318 -4.44 19.28 3.16
C ASN A 318 -4.06 19.41 4.64
N GLU A 319 -2.78 19.35 5.01
CA GLU A 319 -2.35 19.52 6.41
C GLU A 319 -2.78 20.86 7.02
N THR A 320 -2.67 21.94 6.25
CA THR A 320 -3.08 23.28 6.69
C THR A 320 -4.60 23.34 6.92
N PHE A 321 -5.39 22.77 6.01
CA PHE A 321 -6.84 22.63 6.20
C PHE A 321 -7.19 21.72 7.39
N LEU A 322 -6.50 20.59 7.58
CA LEU A 322 -6.74 19.66 8.68
C LEU A 322 -6.47 20.30 10.04
N LYS A 323 -5.42 21.12 10.18
CA LYS A 323 -5.17 21.92 11.39
C LYS A 323 -6.29 22.92 11.66
N ARG A 324 -6.90 23.51 10.63
CA ARG A 324 -8.02 24.45 10.74
C ARG A 324 -9.34 23.75 11.11
N PHE A 325 -9.61 22.57 10.55
CA PHE A 325 -10.87 21.83 10.76
C PHE A 325 -10.87 20.89 11.97
N VAL A 326 -9.71 20.41 12.42
CA VAL A 326 -9.58 19.53 13.59
C VAL A 326 -9.05 20.34 14.76
N GLN A 327 -9.95 21.12 15.36
CA GLN A 327 -9.71 21.77 16.64
C GLN A 327 -9.62 20.72 17.75
N SER A 328 -8.67 20.90 18.67
CA SER A 328 -8.59 20.05 19.87
C SER A 328 -9.79 20.35 20.77
N LYS A 329 -10.53 19.30 21.14
CA LYS A 329 -11.67 19.42 22.06
C LYS A 329 -11.26 18.85 23.42
N PRO A 330 -11.60 19.50 24.55
CA PRO A 330 -11.44 18.89 25.87
C PRO A 330 -12.29 17.61 25.89
N GLY A 331 -11.62 16.47 25.85
CA GLY A 331 -12.29 15.20 25.57
C GLY A 331 -13.00 14.67 26.80
N SER A 332 -14.29 14.35 26.64
CA SER A 332 -15.05 13.67 27.68
C SER A 332 -14.51 12.25 27.90
N LEU A 333 -14.16 11.94 29.14
CA LEU A 333 -13.81 10.58 29.58
C LEU A 333 -15.03 9.69 29.80
N ILE A 334 -16.24 10.23 29.64
CA ILE A 334 -17.48 9.45 29.72
C ILE A 334 -17.48 8.47 28.53
N ALA A 335 -17.57 7.18 28.83
CA ALA A 335 -17.76 6.18 27.78
C ALA A 335 -19.09 6.46 27.07
N PRO A 336 -19.13 6.49 25.72
CA PRO A 336 -20.41 6.56 25.02
C PRO A 336 -21.26 5.37 25.50
N LYS A 337 -22.52 5.63 25.87
CA LYS A 337 -23.45 4.55 26.18
C LYS A 337 -23.41 3.58 24.99
N PRO A 338 -23.14 2.28 25.18
CA PRO A 338 -23.26 1.34 24.08
C PRO A 338 -24.69 1.46 23.54
N GLN A 339 -24.84 1.54 22.22
CA GLN A 339 -26.15 1.33 21.59
C GLN A 339 -26.55 -0.13 21.85
N LYS A 340 -27.15 -0.36 23.02
CA LYS A 340 -28.02 -1.50 23.26
C LYS A 340 -29.24 -1.25 22.39
N GLU A 341 -29.24 -1.85 21.21
CA GLU A 341 -30.41 -2.42 20.54
C GLU A 341 -29.96 -3.00 19.19
N PHE A 342 -29.32 -4.16 19.25
CA PHE A 342 -29.49 -5.13 18.19
C PHE A 342 -30.78 -5.89 18.51
N PRO A 343 -31.87 -5.76 17.73
CA PRO A 343 -33.20 -6.28 18.09
C PRO A 343 -33.29 -7.82 18.12
N PHE A 344 -32.19 -8.52 17.86
CA PHE A 344 -32.09 -9.98 17.76
C PHE A 344 -31.29 -10.66 18.89
N VAL A 345 -30.79 -9.91 19.88
CA VAL A 345 -30.18 -10.53 21.08
C VAL A 345 -31.27 -10.83 22.12
N ILE A 346 -31.94 -11.97 21.94
CA ILE A 346 -32.84 -12.54 22.94
C ILE A 346 -32.02 -12.78 24.22
N THR A 347 -32.29 -11.96 25.25
CA THR A 347 -31.70 -12.18 26.57
C THR A 347 -32.41 -13.38 27.18
N LYS A 348 -31.82 -14.57 27.09
CA LYS A 348 -32.30 -15.75 27.83
C LYS A 348 -32.33 -15.38 29.31
N GLN A 349 -33.53 -15.41 29.90
CA GLN A 349 -33.75 -15.03 31.29
C GLN A 349 -33.00 -15.99 32.22
N VAL A 350 -31.99 -15.47 32.92
CA VAL A 350 -31.38 -16.16 34.07
C VAL A 350 -32.15 -15.75 35.32
N THR A 351 -33.38 -16.24 35.43
CA THR A 351 -34.25 -16.11 36.61
C THR A 351 -35.09 -17.37 36.77
N LYS A 352 -34.48 -18.41 37.35
CA LYS A 352 -35.15 -19.49 38.09
C LYS A 352 -34.14 -20.23 38.97
N LEU A 353 -33.76 -19.58 40.07
CA LEU A 353 -33.15 -20.18 41.26
C LEU A 353 -33.62 -19.38 42.49
N LYS A 354 -34.91 -19.51 42.77
CA LYS A 354 -35.61 -19.30 44.04
C LYS A 354 -36.89 -20.13 43.93
N GLU A 355 -37.29 -20.78 45.02
CA GLU A 355 -38.35 -21.80 45.10
C GLU A 355 -37.98 -23.17 44.49
N ALA A 356 -37.10 -23.87 45.23
CA ALA A 356 -37.24 -25.29 45.57
C ALA A 356 -36.63 -25.47 46.97
#